data_AF-A0A5C7Z3A5-F1
#
_entry.id   AF-A0A5C7Z3A5-F1
#
_cell.length_a   1.000
_cell.length_b   1.000
_cell.length_c   1.000
_cell.angle_alpha   90.00
_cell.angle_beta   90.00
_cell.angle_gamma   90.00
#
_symmetry.space_group_name_H-M   'P 1'
#
loop_
_entity.id
_entity.type
_entity.pdbx_description
1 polymer ?
#
loop_
_entity_poly.entity_id
_entity_poly.type
_entity_poly.pdbx_seq_one_letter_code
_entity_poly.pdbx_strand_id
1 'polypeptide(L)'
;GEPGSKNRNPFIASIFHETNLAETKGSGIRTMRTLMEKSSLAPPTFESDHSANLFTTRLLLHHFLNETDLQWLDTLKEFELNESQKKGLIFLREAGAIDNSTYRQLNACDVLRASNELRTLRDKELISQKGKGKATYYIAGNNLNTEPLELNTEPLELNTEPLELNTYGETLNTYGETLNTYGETLNTEPQSLKQELPSELREKIDSLGERENDSNKIKNIIYELCSLKSYTLKQIALILNRKENYTLRNYIVPMREEGKLQYTIPDMPKHPDQAYISI
;
A
#
# COMPACT_ATOMS: atom_id res chain seq x y z
N GLY A 1 1.75 -17.37 17.18
CA GLY A 1 0.51 -17.26 16.39
C GLY A 1 -0.65 -17.47 17.32
N GLU A 2 -1.81 -16.86 17.04
CA GLU A 2 -3.01 -17.21 17.78
C GLU A 2 -3.37 -18.69 17.54
N PRO A 3 -3.91 -19.39 18.54
CA PRO A 3 -4.41 -20.76 18.35
C PRO A 3 -5.47 -20.79 17.23
N GLY A 4 -5.43 -21.81 16.38
CA GLY A 4 -6.46 -22.02 15.35
C GLY A 4 -6.02 -21.88 13.90
N SER A 5 -4.72 -21.97 13.61
CA SER A 5 -4.24 -22.17 12.23
C SER A 5 -5.05 -23.32 11.58
N LYS A 6 -5.50 -23.16 10.34
CA LYS A 6 -6.22 -24.19 9.57
C LYS A 6 -5.56 -24.31 8.20
N ASN A 7 -5.27 -25.54 7.79
CA ASN A 7 -4.69 -25.80 6.48
C ASN A 7 -5.79 -25.63 5.44
N ARG A 8 -5.53 -24.86 4.37
CA ARG A 8 -6.46 -24.77 3.23
C ARG A 8 -6.49 -26.07 2.44
N ASN A 9 -5.33 -26.70 2.25
CA ASN A 9 -5.20 -28.02 1.64
C ASN A 9 -4.39 -28.96 2.56
N PRO A 10 -5.03 -29.94 3.22
CA PRO A 10 -4.34 -30.88 4.11
C PRO A 10 -3.33 -31.79 3.40
N PHE A 11 -3.62 -32.20 2.16
CA PHE A 11 -2.76 -33.11 1.38
C PHE A 11 -1.46 -32.44 0.96
N ILE A 12 -1.53 -31.19 0.50
CA ILE A 12 -0.32 -30.42 0.18
C ILE A 12 0.51 -30.23 1.44
N ALA A 13 -0.13 -29.87 2.56
CA ALA A 13 0.56 -29.67 3.83
C ALA A 13 1.23 -30.97 4.35
N SER A 14 0.61 -32.14 4.16
CA SER A 14 1.23 -33.42 4.55
C SER A 14 2.46 -33.74 3.71
N ILE A 15 2.41 -33.51 2.39
CA ILE A 15 3.58 -33.71 1.51
C ILE A 15 4.75 -32.81 1.94
N PHE A 16 4.53 -31.53 2.22
CA PHE A 16 5.59 -30.64 2.70
C PHE A 16 6.19 -31.09 4.04
N HIS A 17 5.37 -31.69 4.90
CA HIS A 17 5.83 -32.25 6.17
C HIS A 17 6.65 -33.53 5.97
N GLU A 18 6.14 -34.48 5.17
CA GLU A 18 6.79 -35.75 4.86
C GLU A 18 8.13 -35.55 4.12
N THR A 19 8.23 -34.51 3.31
CA THR A 19 9.47 -34.14 2.59
C THR A 19 10.43 -33.29 3.40
N ASN A 20 10.14 -33.02 4.68
CA ASN A 20 10.93 -32.13 5.56
C ASN A 20 11.15 -30.71 4.99
N LEU A 21 10.31 -30.27 4.05
CA LEU A 21 10.32 -28.91 3.52
C LEU A 21 9.59 -27.93 4.45
N ALA A 22 8.69 -28.43 5.30
CA ALA A 22 8.03 -27.66 6.33
C ALA A 22 7.90 -28.47 7.63
N GLU A 23 8.06 -27.79 8.77
CA GLU A 23 7.80 -28.37 10.09
C GLU A 23 6.31 -28.66 10.33
N THR A 24 5.98 -29.08 11.55
CA THR A 24 4.59 -29.24 11.99
C THR A 24 3.82 -27.92 11.98
N LYS A 25 2.52 -28.03 11.74
CA LYS A 25 1.60 -26.90 11.67
C LYS A 25 1.71 -25.97 12.90
N GLY A 26 1.96 -24.69 12.65
CA GLY A 26 1.92 -23.65 13.67
C GLY A 26 3.25 -23.30 14.34
N SER A 27 4.35 -24.00 14.02
CA SER A 27 5.69 -23.61 14.49
C SER A 27 6.31 -22.51 13.63
N GLY A 28 6.18 -22.57 12.30
CA GLY A 28 6.88 -21.70 11.35
C GLY A 28 6.76 -20.19 11.65
N ILE A 29 5.54 -19.67 11.84
CA ILE A 29 5.31 -18.25 12.18
C ILE A 29 6.02 -17.84 13.48
N ARG A 30 6.02 -18.73 14.48
CA ARG A 30 6.70 -18.48 15.75
C ARG A 30 8.22 -18.48 15.53
N THR A 31 8.75 -19.45 14.79
CA THR A 31 10.17 -19.51 14.43
C THR A 31 10.61 -18.26 13.69
N MET A 32 9.86 -17.79 12.69
CA MET A 32 10.14 -16.55 11.97
C MET A 32 10.22 -15.34 12.91
N ARG A 33 9.24 -15.18 13.81
CA ARG A 33 9.25 -14.10 14.82
C ARG A 33 10.48 -14.15 15.72
N THR A 34 10.80 -15.33 16.24
CA THR A 34 11.96 -15.51 17.11
C THR A 34 13.27 -15.21 16.38
N LEU A 35 13.42 -15.58 15.11
CA LEU A 35 14.61 -15.29 14.33
C LEU A 35 14.74 -13.81 13.99
N MET A 36 13.63 -13.14 13.66
CA MET A 36 13.65 -11.69 13.40
C MET A 36 13.98 -10.90 14.67
N GLU A 37 13.37 -11.26 15.81
CA GLU A 37 13.68 -10.63 17.09
C GLU A 37 15.15 -10.83 17.51
N LYS A 38 15.70 -12.03 17.34
CA LYS A 38 17.13 -12.31 17.57
C LYS A 38 18.06 -11.50 16.66
N SER A 39 17.57 -11.13 15.49
CA SER A 39 18.31 -10.31 14.52
C SER A 39 18.00 -8.82 14.67
N SER A 40 17.28 -8.43 15.73
CA SER A 40 16.85 -7.04 15.98
C SER A 40 16.04 -6.43 14.83
N LEU A 41 15.29 -7.25 14.10
CA LEU A 41 14.37 -6.84 13.06
C LEU A 41 12.93 -6.76 13.62
N ALA A 42 12.09 -5.97 12.95
CA ALA A 42 10.67 -5.92 13.28
C ALA A 42 10.03 -7.31 13.10
N PRO A 43 9.14 -7.77 14.00
CA PRO A 43 8.47 -9.05 13.81
C PRO A 43 7.58 -8.99 12.55
N PRO A 44 7.48 -10.10 11.80
CA PRO A 44 6.64 -10.16 10.63
C PRO A 44 5.17 -10.10 11.01
N THR A 45 4.40 -9.43 10.16
CA THR A 45 2.95 -9.32 10.29
C THR A 45 2.28 -10.18 9.24
N PHE A 46 1.17 -10.81 9.64
CA PHE A 46 0.43 -11.76 8.81
C PHE A 46 -1.04 -11.36 8.75
N GLU A 47 -1.59 -11.36 7.54
CA GLU A 47 -3.01 -11.14 7.28
C GLU A 47 -3.54 -12.28 6.42
N SER A 48 -4.72 -12.80 6.76
CA SER A 48 -5.36 -13.88 6.00
C SER A 48 -6.79 -13.48 5.68
N ASP A 49 -7.08 -13.23 4.40
CA ASP A 49 -8.43 -13.03 3.89
C ASP A 49 -8.90 -14.32 3.20
N HIS A 50 -9.82 -15.03 3.85
CA HIS A 50 -10.42 -16.23 3.27
C HIS A 50 -11.39 -15.93 2.14
N SER A 51 -12.07 -14.78 2.18
CA SER A 51 -13.04 -14.39 1.15
C SER A 51 -12.35 -14.00 -0.16
N ALA A 52 -11.21 -13.32 -0.07
CA ALA A 52 -10.39 -12.94 -1.22
C ALA A 52 -9.36 -14.00 -1.63
N ASN A 53 -9.30 -15.14 -0.91
CA ASN A 53 -8.23 -16.14 -1.08
C ASN A 53 -6.81 -15.57 -1.00
N LEU A 54 -6.61 -14.55 -0.18
CA LEU A 54 -5.34 -13.83 -0.05
C LEU A 54 -4.70 -14.12 1.31
N PHE A 55 -3.38 -14.28 1.30
CA PHE A 55 -2.55 -14.33 2.50
C PHE A 55 -1.37 -13.40 2.30
N THR A 56 -1.23 -12.42 3.19
CA THR A 56 -0.20 -11.39 3.11
C THR A 56 0.77 -11.56 4.26
N THR A 57 2.07 -11.61 3.94
CA THR A 57 3.16 -11.55 4.93
C THR A 57 3.97 -10.30 4.65
N ARG A 58 4.15 -9.44 5.66
CA ARG A 58 4.97 -8.24 5.56
C ARG A 58 6.24 -8.39 6.40
N LEU A 59 7.37 -8.23 5.74
CA LEU A 59 8.71 -8.28 6.31
C LEU A 59 9.33 -6.89 6.20
N LEU A 60 9.65 -6.27 7.34
CA LEU A 60 10.45 -5.06 7.37
C LEU A 60 11.91 -5.47 7.52
N LEU A 61 12.73 -5.16 6.51
CA LEU A 61 14.11 -5.63 6.39
C LEU A 61 15.15 -4.65 6.96
N HIS A 62 14.71 -3.54 7.55
CA HIS A 62 15.59 -2.62 8.27
C HIS A 62 15.65 -2.96 9.76
N HIS A 63 16.76 -2.56 10.40
CA HIS A 63 16.90 -2.66 11.85
C HIS A 63 15.76 -1.90 12.53
N PHE A 64 15.15 -2.53 13.53
CA PHE A 64 14.07 -1.91 14.27
C PHE A 64 14.64 -0.76 15.14
N LEU A 65 14.27 0.50 14.86
CA LEU A 65 14.86 1.71 15.44
C LEU A 65 16.25 2.05 14.85
N ASN A 66 16.31 2.29 13.54
CA ASN A 66 17.52 2.87 12.96
C ASN A 66 17.72 4.33 13.45
N GLU A 67 18.85 4.96 13.14
CA GLU A 67 19.13 6.34 13.57
C GLU A 67 18.05 7.32 13.11
N THR A 68 17.49 7.12 11.90
CA THR A 68 16.43 7.96 11.35
C THR A 68 15.10 7.79 12.10
N ASP A 69 14.76 6.58 12.57
CA ASP A 69 13.61 6.30 13.42
C ASP A 69 13.75 6.99 14.77
N LEU A 70 14.96 6.93 15.35
CA LEU A 70 15.24 7.55 16.64
C LEU A 70 15.14 9.07 16.57
N GLN A 71 15.73 9.69 15.53
CA GLN A 71 15.62 11.13 15.29
C GLN A 71 14.16 11.55 15.07
N TRP A 72 13.41 10.76 14.29
CA TRP A 72 12.00 11.04 14.06
C TRP A 72 11.17 10.92 15.35
N LEU A 73 11.38 9.86 16.14
CA LEU A 73 10.72 9.68 17.43
C LEU A 73 11.07 10.79 18.43
N ASP A 74 12.22 11.44 18.28
CA ASP A 74 12.62 12.59 19.09
C ASP A 74 11.65 13.76 18.93
N THR A 75 11.16 13.97 17.70
CA THR A 75 10.16 15.02 17.39
C THR A 75 8.82 14.78 18.10
N LEU A 76 8.57 13.54 18.55
CA LEU A 76 7.34 13.13 19.22
C LEU A 76 7.49 12.99 20.75
N LYS A 77 8.62 13.43 21.33
CA LYS A 77 8.89 13.32 22.77
C LYS A 77 7.82 13.96 23.65
N GLU A 78 7.23 15.07 23.20
CA GLU A 78 6.17 15.79 23.93
C GLU A 78 4.92 14.92 24.18
N PHE A 79 4.72 13.89 23.36
CA PHE A 79 3.59 12.97 23.48
C PHE A 79 3.83 11.84 24.47
N GLU A 80 4.99 11.75 25.15
CA GLU A 80 5.30 10.73 26.17
C GLU A 80 4.92 9.31 25.74
N LEU A 81 5.40 8.91 24.57
CA LEU A 81 5.06 7.63 23.95
C LEU A 81 5.78 6.48 24.66
N ASN A 82 5.04 5.41 24.95
CA ASN A 82 5.63 4.16 25.43
C ASN A 82 6.27 3.36 24.28
N GLU A 83 7.06 2.35 24.61
CA GLU A 83 7.77 1.55 23.61
C GLU A 83 6.81 0.92 22.58
N SER A 84 5.69 0.34 23.01
CA SER A 84 4.70 -0.26 22.11
C SER A 84 4.11 0.73 21.10
N GLN A 85 3.86 1.96 21.57
CA GLN A 85 3.35 3.06 20.76
C GLN A 85 4.39 3.51 19.73
N LYS A 86 5.65 3.67 20.14
CA LYS A 86 6.76 3.96 19.20
C LYS A 86 6.84 2.88 18.12
N LYS A 87 6.76 1.60 18.50
CA LYS A 87 6.75 0.49 17.53
C LYS A 87 5.62 0.59 16.51
N GLY A 88 4.42 0.90 16.98
CA GLY A 88 3.26 1.07 16.13
C GLY A 88 3.39 2.24 15.18
N LEU A 89 4.00 3.35 15.62
CA LEU A 89 4.21 4.54 14.79
C LEU A 89 5.30 4.33 13.73
N ILE A 90 6.41 3.65 14.06
CA ILE A 90 7.42 3.28 13.06
C ILE A 90 6.78 2.41 11.99
N PHE A 91 6.04 1.36 12.40
CA PHE A 91 5.34 0.51 11.44
C PHE A 91 4.36 1.30 10.58
N LEU A 92 3.61 2.23 11.18
CA LEU A 92 2.67 3.09 10.46
C LEU A 92 3.38 3.98 9.43
N ARG A 93 4.56 4.52 9.76
CA ARG A 93 5.38 5.34 8.85
C ARG A 93 5.84 4.52 7.64
N GLU A 94 6.26 3.28 7.86
CA GLU A 94 6.77 2.39 6.80
C GLU A 94 5.66 1.74 5.96
N ALA A 95 4.54 1.36 6.59
CA ALA A 95 3.45 0.65 5.94
C ALA A 95 2.31 1.57 5.48
N GLY A 96 2.30 2.84 5.89
CA GLY A 96 1.26 3.84 5.61
C GLY A 96 -0.05 3.66 6.41
N ALA A 97 -0.34 2.45 6.87
CA ALA A 97 -1.50 2.13 7.68
C ALA A 97 -1.22 1.03 8.70
N ILE A 98 -1.94 1.05 9.83
CA ILE A 98 -1.88 0.01 10.85
C ILE A 98 -3.29 -0.32 11.35
N ASP A 99 -3.59 -1.61 11.53
CA ASP A 99 -4.85 -2.06 12.13
C ASP A 99 -4.61 -2.65 13.53
N ASN A 100 -5.68 -2.99 14.23
CA ASN A 100 -5.57 -3.55 15.58
C ASN A 100 -4.85 -4.91 15.58
N SER A 101 -5.11 -5.76 14.58
CA SER A 101 -4.45 -7.07 14.47
C SER A 101 -2.94 -6.90 14.34
N THR A 102 -2.49 -6.02 13.45
CA THR A 102 -1.08 -5.75 13.19
C THR A 102 -0.40 -5.15 14.42
N TYR A 103 -1.03 -4.16 15.06
CA TYR A 103 -0.49 -3.58 16.30
C TYR A 103 -0.25 -4.63 17.39
N ARG A 104 -1.19 -5.58 17.56
CA ARG A 104 -1.04 -6.71 18.50
C ARG A 104 0.08 -7.65 18.11
N GLN A 105 0.24 -7.91 16.81
CA GLN A 105 1.31 -8.78 16.32
C GLN A 105 2.70 -8.17 16.56
N LEU A 106 2.83 -6.85 16.40
CA LEU A 106 4.07 -6.11 16.65
C LEU A 106 4.45 -6.07 18.13
N ASN A 107 3.44 -5.84 18.99
CA ASN A 107 3.64 -5.59 20.42
C ASN A 107 3.39 -6.83 21.31
N ALA A 108 3.09 -7.98 20.70
CA ALA A 108 2.71 -9.22 21.39
C ALA A 108 1.65 -9.00 22.50
N CYS A 109 0.62 -8.20 22.22
CA CYS A 109 -0.39 -7.80 23.20
C CYS A 109 -1.82 -8.27 22.87
N ASP A 110 -2.70 -8.18 23.87
CA ASP A 110 -4.11 -8.54 23.72
C ASP A 110 -4.94 -7.44 23.02
N VAL A 111 -6.19 -7.77 22.70
CA VAL A 111 -7.10 -6.87 21.97
C VAL A 111 -7.40 -5.60 22.75
N LEU A 112 -7.59 -5.72 24.08
CA LEU A 112 -7.96 -4.60 24.93
C LEU A 112 -6.81 -3.59 25.05
N ARG A 113 -5.60 -4.06 25.31
CA ARG A 113 -4.40 -3.23 25.39
C ARG A 113 -4.13 -2.53 24.06
N ALA A 114 -4.17 -3.26 22.95
CA ALA A 114 -4.00 -2.66 21.62
C ALA A 114 -5.08 -1.60 21.32
N SER A 115 -6.34 -1.89 21.67
CA SER A 115 -7.44 -0.93 21.46
C SER A 115 -7.27 0.34 22.28
N ASN A 116 -6.81 0.22 23.53
CA ASN A 116 -6.56 1.37 24.39
C ASN A 116 -5.35 2.18 23.89
N GLU A 117 -4.24 1.52 23.54
CA GLU A 117 -3.04 2.22 23.05
C GLU A 117 -3.29 2.94 21.71
N LEU A 118 -4.00 2.31 20.77
CA LEU A 118 -4.42 2.95 19.51
C LEU A 118 -5.40 4.10 19.75
N ARG A 119 -6.30 3.96 20.72
CA ARG A 119 -7.19 5.06 21.13
C ARG A 119 -6.38 6.24 21.67
N THR A 120 -5.42 6.00 22.56
CA THR A 120 -4.55 7.06 23.10
C THR A 120 -3.75 7.77 22.01
N LEU A 121 -3.21 7.03 21.04
CA LEU A 121 -2.51 7.63 19.90
C LEU A 121 -3.44 8.50 19.04
N ARG A 122 -4.69 8.04 18.84
CA ARG A 122 -5.70 8.78 18.09
C ARG A 122 -6.15 10.04 18.83
N ASP A 123 -6.34 9.95 20.14
CA ASP A 123 -6.76 11.08 20.97
C ASP A 123 -5.65 12.15 21.07
N LYS A 124 -4.38 11.77 20.84
CA LYS A 124 -3.23 12.68 20.64
C LYS A 124 -3.12 13.22 19.20
N GLU A 125 -4.06 12.85 18.33
CA GLU A 125 -4.10 13.17 16.89
C GLU A 125 -2.84 12.73 16.11
N LEU A 126 -2.08 11.78 16.65
CA LEU A 126 -0.94 11.15 15.96
C LEU A 126 -1.40 10.16 14.90
N ILE A 127 -2.59 9.58 15.08
CA ILE A 127 -3.18 8.67 14.10
C ILE A 127 -4.65 9.00 13.85
N SER A 128 -5.11 8.78 12.62
CA SER A 128 -6.50 8.99 12.22
C SER A 128 -7.18 7.66 11.90
N GLN A 129 -8.34 7.41 12.49
CA GLN A 129 -9.12 6.19 12.27
C GLN A 129 -9.87 6.25 10.92
N LYS A 130 -9.76 5.18 10.14
CA LYS A 130 -10.49 4.97 8.88
C LYS A 130 -11.21 3.61 8.90
N GLY A 131 -12.23 3.49 8.04
CA GLY A 131 -13.08 2.31 8.00
C GLY A 131 -13.98 2.13 9.23
N LYS A 132 -14.65 0.98 9.32
CA LYS A 132 -15.58 0.65 10.42
C LYS A 132 -15.56 -0.85 10.73
N GLY A 133 -15.77 -1.19 12.00
CA GLY A 133 -15.87 -2.58 12.47
C GLY A 133 -14.60 -3.38 12.14
N LYS A 134 -14.76 -4.51 11.44
CA LYS A 134 -13.64 -5.37 11.03
C LYS A 134 -12.68 -4.73 10.02
N ALA A 135 -13.11 -3.68 9.32
CA ALA A 135 -12.30 -2.95 8.35
C ALA A 135 -11.69 -1.67 8.95
N THR A 136 -11.57 -1.58 10.28
CA THR A 136 -10.98 -0.41 10.94
C THR A 136 -9.46 -0.46 10.84
N TYR A 137 -8.87 0.59 10.32
CA TYR A 137 -7.43 0.81 10.28
C TYR A 137 -7.12 2.26 10.64
N TYR A 138 -5.85 2.55 10.89
CA TYR A 138 -5.36 3.86 11.27
C TYR A 138 -4.28 4.31 10.30
N ILE A 139 -4.32 5.58 9.93
CA ILE A 139 -3.31 6.25 9.10
C ILE A 139 -2.63 7.35 9.90
N ALA A 140 -1.58 7.97 9.37
CA ALA A 140 -0.96 9.16 9.96
C ALA A 140 -2.01 10.24 10.26
N GLY A 141 -1.93 10.81 11.47
CA GLY A 141 -2.75 11.95 11.88
C GLY A 141 -2.04 13.28 11.65
N ASN A 142 -2.73 14.38 11.96
CA ASN A 142 -2.22 15.73 11.71
C ASN A 142 -0.94 16.04 12.49
N ASN A 143 -0.80 15.46 13.69
CA ASN A 143 0.37 15.66 14.55
C ASN A 143 1.51 14.69 14.26
N LEU A 144 1.36 13.82 13.25
CA LEU A 144 2.39 12.87 12.84
C LEU A 144 3.00 13.32 11.52
N ASN A 145 4.16 13.95 11.60
CA ASN A 145 4.92 14.26 10.40
C ASN A 145 5.44 12.96 9.79
N THR A 146 4.87 12.54 8.67
CA THR A 146 5.21 11.31 7.94
C THR A 146 5.79 11.63 6.57
N GLU A 147 6.58 12.71 6.47
CA GLU A 147 7.49 12.89 5.34
C GLU A 147 8.15 11.53 5.04
N PRO A 148 7.90 10.95 3.85
CA PRO A 148 8.48 9.68 3.48
C PRO A 148 10.00 9.86 3.48
N LEU A 149 10.72 9.05 4.25
CA LEU A 149 12.14 8.91 3.99
C LEU A 149 12.27 8.33 2.59
N GLU A 150 12.80 9.12 1.65
CA GLU A 150 13.44 8.57 0.47
C GLU A 150 14.44 7.54 0.96
N LEU A 151 14.22 6.28 0.59
CA LEU A 151 15.18 5.20 0.82
C LEU A 151 16.44 5.52 0.00
N ASN A 152 17.31 6.35 0.55
CA ASN A 152 18.72 6.43 0.15
C ASN A 152 19.34 5.08 0.48
N THR A 153 19.17 4.15 -0.44
CA THR A 153 20.03 2.98 -0.57
C THR A 153 21.33 3.44 -1.22
N GLU A 154 22.07 4.31 -0.51
CA GLU A 154 23.50 4.42 -0.76
C GLU A 154 24.18 3.26 -0.02
N PRO A 155 24.91 2.37 -0.72
CA PRO A 155 25.80 1.43 -0.06
C PRO A 155 26.88 2.21 0.67
N LEU A 156 27.17 1.83 1.91
CA LEU A 156 28.39 2.22 2.62
C LEU A 156 29.61 1.73 1.82
N GLU A 157 30.18 2.58 0.96
CA GLU A 157 31.46 2.29 0.32
C GLU A 157 32.62 2.80 1.20
N LEU A 158 33.42 1.85 1.67
CA LEU A 158 34.78 2.12 2.13
C LEU A 158 35.57 2.74 0.97
N ASN A 159 35.76 4.05 1.07
CA ASN A 159 36.95 4.82 0.73
C ASN A 159 38.02 4.08 -0.12
N THR A 160 38.05 4.34 -1.44
CA THR A 160 39.27 4.60 -2.21
C THR A 160 38.93 5.36 -3.51
N GLU A 161 39.20 6.66 -3.52
CA GLU A 161 39.33 7.53 -4.70
C GLU A 161 40.48 7.10 -5.65
N PRO A 162 40.68 7.68 -6.86
CA PRO A 162 39.74 8.38 -7.76
C PRO A 162 39.95 8.09 -9.29
N LEU A 163 39.10 8.74 -10.10
CA LEU A 163 39.27 9.26 -11.48
C LEU A 163 38.70 8.50 -12.70
N GLU A 164 38.03 9.34 -13.51
CA GLU A 164 37.59 9.19 -14.91
C GLU A 164 36.21 8.57 -15.17
N LEU A 165 35.16 9.42 -15.27
CA LEU A 165 34.20 9.46 -16.42
C LEU A 165 33.05 10.47 -16.17
N ASN A 166 33.40 11.75 -16.12
CA ASN A 166 32.49 12.89 -16.08
C ASN A 166 32.00 13.27 -17.49
N THR A 167 31.23 12.37 -18.14
CA THR A 167 30.60 12.67 -19.45
C THR A 167 29.20 12.06 -19.65
N TYR A 168 28.58 11.48 -18.63
CA TYR A 168 27.20 10.96 -18.72
C TYR A 168 26.18 11.69 -17.82
N GLY A 169 26.59 12.76 -17.14
CA GLY A 169 25.72 13.55 -16.25
C GLY A 169 24.76 14.52 -16.94
N GLU A 170 24.99 14.85 -18.22
CA GLU A 170 24.14 15.83 -18.92
C GLU A 170 22.86 15.24 -19.49
N THR A 171 22.75 13.91 -19.65
CA THR A 171 21.55 13.27 -20.22
C THR A 171 20.46 12.92 -19.20
N LEU A 172 20.72 13.07 -17.90
CA LEU A 172 19.76 12.76 -16.83
C LEU A 172 19.06 14.00 -16.25
N ASN A 173 19.66 15.19 -16.35
CA ASN A 173 19.03 16.42 -15.88
C ASN A 173 17.86 16.88 -16.76
N THR A 174 17.78 16.40 -18.01
CA THR A 174 16.63 16.69 -18.89
C THR A 174 15.37 15.91 -18.50
N TYR A 175 15.49 14.80 -17.76
CA TYR A 175 14.33 14.07 -17.23
C TYR A 175 13.83 14.63 -15.89
N GLY A 176 14.68 15.33 -15.14
CA GLY A 176 14.30 16.00 -13.88
C GLY A 176 13.32 17.16 -14.07
N GLU A 177 13.48 17.95 -15.15
CA GLU A 177 12.53 19.02 -15.47
C GLU A 177 11.16 18.47 -15.93
N THR A 178 11.11 17.30 -16.54
CA THR A 178 9.84 16.68 -16.97
C THR A 178 9.00 16.12 -15.82
N LEU A 179 9.59 15.87 -14.65
CA LEU A 179 8.88 15.32 -13.48
C LEU A 179 8.29 16.42 -12.59
N ASN A 180 8.89 17.61 -12.54
CA ASN A 180 8.33 18.75 -11.80
C ASN A 180 7.06 19.31 -12.46
N THR A 181 6.83 19.06 -13.75
CA THR A 181 5.57 19.41 -14.42
C THR A 181 4.41 18.48 -14.00
N TYR A 182 4.67 17.26 -13.49
CA TYR A 182 3.60 16.37 -13.03
C TYR A 182 3.14 16.66 -11.60
N GLY A 183 3.97 17.31 -10.78
CA GLY A 183 3.62 17.70 -9.40
C GLY A 183 2.56 18.80 -9.31
N GLU A 184 2.51 19.73 -10.28
CA GLU A 184 1.49 20.80 -10.31
C GLU A 184 0.11 20.33 -10.79
N THR A 185 0.01 19.16 -11.43
CA THR A 185 -1.27 18.67 -11.98
C THR A 185 -2.21 18.03 -10.95
N LEU A 186 -1.74 17.72 -9.73
CA LEU A 186 -2.56 17.04 -8.71
C LEU A 186 -3.59 17.95 -8.00
N ASN A 187 -3.60 19.25 -8.32
CA ASN A 187 -4.61 20.21 -7.85
C ASN A 187 -5.48 20.77 -8.98
N THR A 188 -5.58 20.09 -10.12
CA THR A 188 -6.44 20.56 -11.20
C THR A 188 -7.91 20.16 -10.99
N GLU A 189 -8.76 21.19 -10.96
CA GLU A 189 -10.21 21.10 -10.94
C GLU A 189 -10.78 20.14 -12.02
N PRO A 190 -11.98 19.57 -11.79
CA PRO A 190 -12.62 18.52 -12.61
C PRO A 190 -12.77 18.75 -14.12
N GLN A 191 -12.45 19.94 -14.64
CA GLN A 191 -12.51 20.28 -16.08
C GLN A 191 -11.24 19.91 -16.85
N SER A 192 -10.09 19.77 -16.18
CA SER A 192 -8.76 19.65 -16.81
C SER A 192 -8.46 18.23 -17.33
N LEU A 193 -8.94 17.21 -16.60
CA LEU A 193 -8.72 15.79 -16.94
C LEU A 193 -9.34 15.34 -18.28
N LYS A 194 -10.38 16.04 -18.77
CA LYS A 194 -10.97 15.75 -20.08
C LYS A 194 -10.27 16.44 -21.24
N GLN A 195 -9.53 17.52 -20.96
CA GLN A 195 -8.84 18.30 -22.00
C GLN A 195 -7.48 17.68 -22.37
N GLU A 196 -6.89 16.90 -21.47
CA GLU A 196 -5.64 16.14 -21.70
C GLU A 196 -5.84 14.82 -22.47
N LEU A 197 -7.09 14.41 -22.73
CA LEU A 197 -7.39 13.20 -23.49
C LEU A 197 -7.26 13.45 -25.01
N PRO A 198 -6.76 12.48 -25.79
CA PRO A 198 -6.77 12.56 -27.26
C PRO A 198 -8.15 12.92 -27.79
N SER A 199 -8.22 13.78 -28.81
CA SER A 199 -9.47 14.29 -29.39
C SER A 199 -10.44 13.17 -29.79
N GLU A 200 -9.93 12.05 -30.32
CA GLU A 200 -10.72 10.87 -30.67
C GLU A 200 -11.41 10.21 -29.46
N LEU A 201 -10.72 10.12 -28.32
CA LEU A 201 -11.29 9.57 -27.09
C LEU A 201 -12.32 10.50 -26.46
N ARG A 202 -12.07 11.81 -26.56
CA ARG A 202 -13.02 12.83 -26.09
C ARG A 202 -14.31 12.80 -26.89
N GLU A 203 -14.23 12.67 -28.21
CA GLU A 203 -15.41 12.49 -29.07
C GLU A 203 -16.16 11.18 -28.76
N LYS A 204 -15.45 10.07 -28.52
CA LYS A 204 -16.08 8.82 -28.07
C LYS A 204 -16.80 8.98 -26.73
N ILE A 205 -16.20 9.67 -25.76
CA ILE A 205 -16.79 9.92 -24.44
C ILE A 205 -17.98 10.88 -24.53
N ASP A 206 -17.89 11.94 -25.34
CA ASP A 206 -18.98 12.90 -25.54
C ASP A 206 -20.14 12.28 -26.35
N SER A 207 -19.86 11.27 -27.18
CA SER A 207 -20.88 10.46 -27.86
C SER A 207 -21.58 9.44 -26.95
N LEU A 208 -21.03 9.16 -25.76
CA LEU A 208 -21.72 8.33 -24.75
C LEU A 208 -22.87 9.15 -24.15
N GLY A 209 -24.09 8.88 -24.57
CA GLY A 209 -25.26 9.41 -23.88
C GLY A 209 -25.31 8.93 -22.43
N GLU A 210 -25.92 9.73 -21.53
CA GLU A 210 -26.10 9.38 -20.10
C GLU A 210 -26.78 8.01 -19.88
N ARG A 211 -27.46 7.48 -20.92
CA ARG A 211 -28.18 6.20 -20.93
C ARG A 211 -27.63 5.20 -21.96
N GLU A 212 -26.36 5.30 -22.34
CA GLU A 212 -25.76 4.27 -23.19
C GLU A 212 -25.83 2.91 -22.49
N ASN A 213 -26.54 1.96 -23.13
CA ASN A 213 -26.83 0.62 -22.60
C ASN A 213 -25.81 -0.43 -23.08
N ASP A 214 -24.95 -0.08 -24.05
CA ASP A 214 -23.92 -0.99 -24.54
C ASP A 214 -22.73 -1.03 -23.57
N SER A 215 -22.75 -2.04 -22.70
CA SER A 215 -21.70 -2.29 -21.71
C SER A 215 -20.32 -2.50 -22.35
N ASN A 216 -20.26 -3.06 -23.57
CA ASN A 216 -18.99 -3.36 -24.22
C ASN A 216 -18.32 -2.09 -24.76
N LYS A 217 -19.09 -1.11 -25.26
CA LYS A 217 -18.53 0.19 -25.65
C LYS A 217 -17.86 0.90 -24.48
N ILE A 218 -18.50 0.87 -23.31
CA ILE A 218 -17.97 1.51 -22.09
C ILE A 218 -16.71 0.79 -21.61
N LYS A 219 -16.70 -0.55 -21.63
CA LYS A 219 -15.50 -1.34 -21.32
C LYS A 219 -14.34 -1.02 -22.26
N ASN A 220 -14.60 -0.88 -23.56
CA ASN A 220 -13.56 -0.54 -24.54
C ASN A 220 -12.97 0.85 -24.28
N ILE A 221 -13.82 1.84 -23.96
CA ILE A 221 -13.34 3.19 -23.61
C ILE A 221 -12.50 3.16 -22.33
N ILE A 222 -12.90 2.39 -21.32
CA ILE A 222 -12.10 2.21 -20.09
C ILE A 222 -10.75 1.57 -20.41
N TYR A 223 -10.72 0.58 -21.31
CA TYR A 223 -9.47 -0.07 -21.71
C TYR A 223 -8.55 0.91 -22.45
N GLU A 224 -9.09 1.68 -23.40
CA GLU A 224 -8.34 2.73 -24.12
C GLU A 224 -7.86 3.85 -23.18
N LEU A 225 -8.61 4.20 -22.13
CA LEU A 225 -8.14 5.14 -21.10
C LEU A 225 -6.98 4.54 -20.32
N CYS A 226 -7.18 3.34 -19.76
CA CYS A 226 -6.19 2.68 -18.92
C CYS A 226 -4.94 2.19 -19.68
N SER A 227 -4.94 2.21 -21.02
CA SER A 227 -3.76 1.94 -21.84
C SER A 227 -2.87 3.17 -22.05
N LEU A 228 -3.44 4.38 -21.93
CA LEU A 228 -2.68 5.63 -22.01
C LEU A 228 -1.96 5.95 -20.71
N LYS A 229 -2.64 5.78 -19.58
CA LYS A 229 -2.12 6.05 -18.24
C LYS A 229 -2.88 5.23 -17.21
N SER A 230 -2.31 5.09 -16.02
CA SER A 230 -3.06 4.61 -14.87
C SER A 230 -4.07 5.64 -14.38
N TYR A 231 -5.29 5.20 -14.10
CA TYR A 231 -6.35 6.06 -13.57
C TYR A 231 -6.97 5.46 -12.30
N THR A 232 -7.26 6.30 -11.32
CA THR A 232 -8.03 5.92 -10.13
C THR A 232 -9.50 5.69 -10.46
N LEU A 233 -10.22 4.95 -9.61
CA LEU A 233 -11.66 4.75 -9.79
C LEU A 233 -12.43 6.08 -9.89
N LYS A 234 -12.04 7.06 -9.06
CA LYS A 234 -12.65 8.39 -9.02
C LYS A 234 -12.45 9.15 -10.34
N GLN A 235 -11.24 9.09 -10.90
CA GLN A 235 -10.95 9.70 -12.20
C GLN A 235 -11.72 9.03 -13.34
N ILE A 236 -11.75 7.68 -13.39
CA ILE A 236 -12.51 6.96 -14.43
C ILE A 236 -14.00 7.30 -14.36
N ALA A 237 -14.56 7.32 -13.14
CA ALA A 237 -15.97 7.68 -12.92
C ALA A 237 -16.27 9.12 -13.35
N LEU A 238 -15.36 10.06 -13.08
CA LEU A 238 -15.48 11.46 -13.46
C LEU A 238 -15.41 11.64 -14.99
N ILE A 239 -14.43 11.01 -15.65
CA ILE A 239 -14.25 11.06 -17.11
C ILE A 239 -15.51 10.54 -17.82
N LEU A 240 -16.06 9.42 -17.36
CA LEU A 240 -17.27 8.81 -17.92
C LEU A 240 -18.58 9.48 -17.48
N ASN A 241 -18.53 10.50 -16.61
CA ASN A 241 -19.69 11.14 -16.00
C ASN A 241 -20.67 10.13 -15.34
N ARG A 242 -20.15 9.17 -14.58
CA ARG A 242 -20.91 8.08 -13.94
C ARG A 242 -20.55 7.94 -12.46
N LYS A 243 -21.42 7.29 -11.67
CA LYS A 243 -21.19 7.06 -10.24
C LYS A 243 -20.09 6.02 -10.01
N GLU A 244 -19.15 6.30 -9.11
CA GLU A 244 -18.02 5.42 -8.76
C GLU A 244 -18.46 3.97 -8.47
N ASN A 245 -19.46 3.78 -7.61
CA ASN A 245 -19.96 2.45 -7.23
C ASN A 245 -20.53 1.67 -8.43
N TYR A 246 -21.15 2.36 -9.39
CA TYR A 246 -21.71 1.75 -10.59
C TYR A 246 -20.58 1.38 -11.55
N THR A 247 -19.61 2.27 -11.75
CA THR A 247 -18.44 2.04 -12.60
C THR A 247 -17.59 0.88 -12.10
N LEU A 248 -17.37 0.81 -10.79
CA LEU A 248 -16.61 -0.25 -10.14
C LEU A 248 -17.24 -1.63 -10.39
N ARG A 249 -18.53 -1.77 -10.07
CA ARG A 249 -19.22 -3.08 -10.10
C ARG A 249 -19.48 -3.58 -11.51
N ASN A 250 -19.86 -2.71 -12.43
CA ASN A 250 -20.33 -3.13 -13.77
C ASN A 250 -19.23 -3.19 -14.82
N TYR A 251 -18.11 -2.47 -14.62
CA TYR A 251 -17.04 -2.40 -15.62
C TYR A 251 -15.69 -2.81 -15.05
N ILE A 252 -15.21 -2.15 -13.98
CA ILE A 252 -13.84 -2.34 -13.49
C ILE A 252 -13.61 -3.75 -12.92
N VAL A 253 -14.52 -4.25 -12.07
CA VAL A 253 -14.40 -5.61 -11.50
C VAL A 253 -14.44 -6.68 -12.60
N PRO A 254 -15.45 -6.69 -13.51
CA PRO A 254 -15.45 -7.63 -14.63
C PRO A 254 -14.21 -7.56 -15.52
N MET A 255 -13.73 -6.35 -15.85
CA MET A 255 -12.55 -6.19 -16.70
C MET A 255 -11.26 -6.68 -16.04
N ARG A 256 -11.16 -6.61 -14.71
CA ARG A 256 -10.04 -7.19 -13.96
C ARG A 256 -10.11 -8.72 -13.92
N GLU A 257 -11.30 -9.28 -13.73
CA GLU A 257 -11.52 -10.74 -13.75
C GLU A 257 -11.30 -11.33 -15.15
N GLU A 258 -11.66 -10.59 -16.20
CA GLU A 258 -11.37 -10.90 -17.60
C GLU A 258 -9.88 -10.70 -17.97
N GLY A 259 -9.04 -10.21 -17.06
CA GLY A 259 -7.60 -10.02 -17.29
C GLY A 259 -7.26 -8.85 -18.23
N LYS A 260 -8.16 -7.87 -18.38
CA LYS A 260 -7.95 -6.68 -19.22
C LYS A 260 -7.42 -5.48 -18.45
N LEU A 261 -7.61 -5.46 -17.13
CA LEU A 261 -7.10 -4.43 -16.24
C LEU A 261 -6.37 -5.07 -15.06
N GLN A 262 -5.32 -4.41 -14.57
CA GLN A 262 -4.64 -4.76 -13.33
C GLN A 262 -4.56 -3.57 -12.38
N TYR A 263 -4.33 -3.90 -11.11
CA TYR A 263 -4.01 -2.93 -10.08
C TYR A 263 -2.59 -2.40 -10.27
N THR A 264 -2.40 -1.09 -10.11
CA THR A 264 -1.06 -0.50 -10.02
C THR A 264 -0.36 -0.84 -8.71
N ILE A 265 -1.13 -0.99 -7.63
CA ILE A 265 -0.67 -1.44 -6.31
C ILE A 265 -1.34 -2.79 -6.00
N PRO A 266 -0.89 -3.90 -6.62
CA PRO A 266 -1.53 -5.20 -6.45
C PRO A 266 -1.48 -5.69 -4.99
N ASP A 267 -0.47 -5.27 -4.23
CA ASP A 267 -0.26 -5.67 -2.84
C ASP A 267 -1.26 -5.05 -1.84
N MET A 268 -1.96 -3.98 -2.23
CA MET A 268 -2.92 -3.30 -1.36
C MET A 268 -4.17 -2.84 -2.14
N PRO A 269 -5.09 -3.76 -2.52
CA PRO A 269 -6.27 -3.45 -3.35
C PRO A 269 -7.21 -2.36 -2.81
N LYS A 270 -7.08 -2.01 -1.52
CA LYS A 270 -7.84 -0.97 -0.82
C LYS A 270 -7.05 0.31 -0.56
N HIS A 271 -5.87 0.46 -1.17
CA HIS A 271 -5.06 1.67 -1.06
C HIS A 271 -5.87 2.89 -1.55
N PRO A 272 -5.81 4.05 -0.87
CA PRO A 272 -6.54 5.25 -1.29
C PRO A 272 -6.19 5.68 -2.72
N ASP A 273 -4.92 5.55 -3.10
CA ASP A 273 -4.42 5.89 -4.44
C ASP A 273 -4.41 4.69 -5.40
N GLN A 274 -5.25 3.69 -5.14
CA GLN A 274 -5.37 2.55 -6.03
C GLN A 274 -5.84 2.99 -7.43
N ALA A 275 -4.99 2.74 -8.42
CA ALA A 275 -5.28 2.96 -9.82
C ALA A 275 -5.33 1.64 -10.61
N TYR A 276 -5.85 1.76 -11.83
CA TYR A 276 -6.02 0.69 -12.79
C TYR A 276 -5.23 1.01 -14.05
N ILE A 277 -4.57 0.00 -14.61
CA ILE A 277 -3.84 0.07 -15.88
C ILE A 277 -4.25 -1.14 -16.73
N SER A 278 -4.25 -0.99 -18.06
CA SER A 278 -4.55 -2.11 -18.95
C SER A 278 -3.44 -3.16 -18.95
N ILE A 279 -3.81 -4.40 -19.25
CA ILE A 279 -2.89 -5.51 -19.56
C ILE A 279 -2.85 -5.70 -21.07
#